data_AF-U6DRI7-F1
#
_entry.id   AF-U6DRI7-F1
#
_cell.length_a   1.000
_cell.length_b   1.000
_cell.length_c   1.000
_cell.angle_alpha   90.00
_cell.angle_beta   90.00
_cell.angle_gamma   90.00
#
_symmetry.space_group_name_H-M   'P 1'
#
loop_
_entity.id
_entity.type
_entity.pdbx_description
1 polymer ?
#
loop_
_entity_poly.entity_id
_entity_poly.type
_entity_poly.pdbx_seq_one_letter_code
_entity_poly.pdbx_strand_id
1 'polypeptide(L)'
;TGTTYKVHSAPKEITVFKRQEEEEPDSLVKYFSVLWCKASKKKHKKWEGDAVLIVKGKSFTLKDLEGKDIGRGVVYKFKELEKIEEGHRLMIGGKEVEVMGIISPDDFSSGRCFQRGGGSSAISSSS
;
A
#
# COMPACT_ATOMS: atom_id res chain seq x y z
N THR A 1 23.38 46.30 39.81
CA THR A 1 22.04 46.85 39.56
C THR A 1 21.24 45.83 38.77
N GLY A 2 20.09 45.42 39.32
CA GLY A 2 19.06 44.58 38.68
C GLY A 2 19.38 43.08 38.60
N THR A 3 18.47 42.11 38.78
CA THR A 3 17.06 42.08 39.17
C THR A 3 16.77 40.63 39.61
N THR A 4 15.97 40.45 40.67
CA THR A 4 15.47 39.14 41.13
C THR A 4 14.33 38.66 40.23
N TYR A 5 14.18 37.35 39.97
CA TYR A 5 12.88 36.66 40.03
C TYR A 5 13.01 35.13 39.94
N LYS A 6 12.36 34.46 40.90
CA LYS A 6 11.84 33.08 40.83
C LYS A 6 10.72 33.01 39.79
N VAL A 7 10.43 31.83 39.24
CA VAL A 7 9.13 31.13 39.36
C VAL A 7 9.16 29.80 38.61
N HIS A 8 8.37 28.88 39.17
CA HIS A 8 8.15 27.48 38.85
C HIS A 8 7.68 27.23 37.41
N SER A 9 7.90 26.01 36.90
CA SER A 9 6.81 25.11 36.48
C SER A 9 7.41 23.81 35.91
N ALA A 10 7.14 22.67 36.55
CA ALA A 10 7.05 21.42 35.77
C ALA A 10 5.86 21.60 34.80
N PRO A 11 5.80 20.98 33.61
CA PRO A 11 5.39 19.57 33.60
C PRO A 11 5.71 18.74 32.32
N LYS A 12 5.32 17.45 32.41
CA LYS A 12 4.88 16.51 31.35
C LYS A 12 5.94 15.63 30.72
N GLU A 13 5.88 14.37 31.16
CA GLU A 13 6.15 13.17 30.37
C GLU A 13 5.84 13.40 28.89
N ILE A 14 6.90 13.46 28.09
CA ILE A 14 6.81 13.33 26.64
C ILE A 14 7.07 11.86 26.38
N THR A 15 5.96 11.16 26.18
CA THR A 15 5.87 9.84 25.57
C THR A 15 6.91 9.76 24.46
N VAL A 16 7.90 8.90 24.69
CA VAL A 16 8.97 8.58 23.77
C VAL A 16 8.34 8.00 22.50
N PHE A 17 8.11 8.86 21.50
CA PHE A 17 7.92 8.44 20.11
C PHE A 17 9.25 7.85 19.64
N LYS A 18 9.37 6.54 19.83
CA LYS A 18 10.57 5.78 19.56
C LYS A 18 10.71 5.59 18.04
N ARG A 19 11.65 6.35 17.46
CA ARG A 19 12.54 6.07 16.30
C ARG A 19 11.81 5.44 15.10
N GLN A 20 11.42 6.18 14.07
CA GLN A 20 12.32 6.66 13.01
C GLN A 20 13.53 5.73 12.81
N GLU A 21 13.27 4.62 12.12
CA GLU A 21 14.26 4.02 11.25
C GLU A 21 14.08 4.68 9.88
N GLU A 22 15.00 5.58 9.55
CA GLU A 22 15.27 6.02 8.19
C GLU A 22 15.86 4.81 7.45
N GLU A 23 15.02 4.08 6.70
CA GLU A 23 15.49 3.39 5.51
C GLU A 23 15.02 4.21 4.30
N GLU A 24 15.99 4.78 3.59
CA GLU A 24 15.87 5.56 2.36
C GLU A 24 14.62 5.20 1.52
N PRO A 25 13.56 6.03 1.50
CA PRO A 25 12.31 5.71 0.80
C PRO A 25 12.40 5.87 -0.73
N ASP A 26 13.59 6.15 -1.28
CA ASP A 26 13.72 6.68 -2.64
C ASP A 26 13.77 5.60 -3.74
N SER A 27 13.64 4.30 -3.42
CA SER A 27 13.60 3.25 -4.45
C SER A 27 12.81 1.98 -4.13
N LEU A 28 12.11 1.88 -2.99
CA LEU A 28 11.38 0.66 -2.66
C LEU A 28 10.06 0.56 -3.44
N VAL A 29 9.99 -0.38 -4.38
CA VAL A 29 8.75 -0.72 -5.07
C VAL A 29 7.91 -1.62 -4.17
N LYS A 30 6.64 -1.26 -3.97
CA LYS A 30 5.67 -2.08 -3.24
C LYS A 30 4.69 -2.74 -4.22
N TYR A 31 4.32 -3.98 -3.92
CA TYR A 31 3.41 -4.77 -4.74
C TYR A 31 2.22 -5.22 -3.89
N PHE A 32 1.01 -5.11 -4.42
CA PHE A 32 -0.20 -5.48 -3.71
C PHE A 32 -1.14 -6.25 -4.63
N SER A 33 -1.76 -7.30 -4.07
CA SER A 33 -2.91 -7.95 -4.69
C SER A 33 -4.13 -7.10 -4.41
N VAL A 34 -4.90 -6.76 -5.44
CA VAL A 34 -6.06 -5.88 -5.31
C VAL A 34 -7.25 -6.39 -6.12
N LEU A 35 -8.45 -6.10 -5.65
CA LEU A 35 -9.66 -6.14 -6.47
C LEU A 35 -9.91 -4.74 -7.03
N TRP A 36 -10.38 -4.65 -8.27
CA TRP A 36 -10.70 -3.36 -8.89
C TRP A 36 -12.09 -3.33 -9.51
N CYS A 37 -12.68 -2.14 -9.55
CA CYS A 37 -13.91 -1.89 -10.27
C CYS A 37 -13.93 -0.49 -10.89
N LYS A 38 -14.87 -0.28 -11.81
CA LYS A 38 -15.14 1.06 -12.37
C LYS A 38 -15.78 1.94 -11.29
N ALA A 39 -15.39 3.21 -11.23
CA ALA A 39 -16.07 4.19 -10.38
C ALA A 39 -17.56 4.24 -10.76
N SER A 40 -18.42 3.89 -9.80
CA SER A 40 -19.86 3.80 -9.99
C SER A 40 -20.56 4.32 -8.75
N LYS A 41 -21.66 5.05 -8.94
CA LYS A 41 -22.52 5.57 -7.86
C LYS A 41 -23.52 4.54 -7.33
N LYS A 42 -23.48 3.30 -7.85
CA LYS A 42 -24.42 2.24 -7.45
C LYS A 42 -24.06 1.68 -6.08
N LYS A 43 -25.10 1.43 -5.27
CA LYS A 43 -24.98 0.85 -3.92
C LYS A 43 -24.40 -0.57 -3.92
N HIS A 44 -24.69 -1.35 -4.97
CA HIS A 44 -24.08 -2.67 -5.19
C HIS A 44 -22.93 -2.54 -6.17
N LYS A 45 -21.72 -2.77 -5.66
CA LYS A 45 -20.50 -2.72 -6.46
C LYS A 45 -20.33 -4.01 -7.25
N LYS A 46 -20.00 -3.89 -8.53
CA LYS A 46 -19.57 -5.02 -9.35
C LYS A 46 -18.05 -4.92 -9.47
N TRP A 47 -17.35 -5.83 -8.81
CA TRP A 47 -15.91 -6.00 -9.01
C TRP A 47 -15.66 -6.45 -10.45
N GLU A 48 -14.75 -5.78 -11.13
CA GLU A 48 -14.40 -6.09 -12.52
C GLU A 48 -13.38 -7.23 -12.58
N GLY A 49 -12.51 -7.34 -11.56
CA GLY A 49 -11.62 -8.49 -11.39
C GLY A 49 -10.47 -8.23 -10.41
N ASP A 50 -9.58 -9.20 -10.34
CA ASP A 50 -8.31 -9.14 -9.62
C ASP A 50 -7.24 -8.39 -10.44
N ALA A 51 -6.28 -7.81 -9.73
CA ALA A 51 -5.16 -7.08 -10.30
C ALA A 51 -3.97 -7.02 -9.32
N VAL A 52 -2.81 -6.66 -9.86
CA VAL A 52 -1.59 -6.35 -9.11
C VAL A 52 -1.35 -4.84 -9.18
N LEU A 53 -1.33 -4.19 -8.02
CA LEU A 53 -0.95 -2.79 -7.88
C LEU A 53 0.55 -2.69 -7.58
N ILE A 54 1.27 -2.00 -8.44
CA ILE A 54 2.70 -1.72 -8.33
C ILE A 54 2.84 -0.24 -7.95
N VAL A 55 3.50 0.03 -6.83
CA VAL A 55 3.75 1.38 -6.34
C VAL A 55 5.25 1.63 -6.36
N LYS A 56 5.69 2.61 -7.17
CA LYS A 56 7.09 3.01 -7.27
C LYS A 56 7.20 4.51 -7.02
N GLY A 57 7.66 4.87 -5.82
CA GLY A 57 7.66 6.25 -5.34
C GLY A 57 6.26 6.87 -5.50
N LYS A 58 6.18 7.99 -6.22
CA LYS A 58 4.89 8.69 -6.46
C LYS A 58 4.08 8.11 -7.61
N SER A 59 4.59 7.10 -8.32
CA SER A 59 3.90 6.49 -9.46
C SER A 59 3.25 5.16 -9.08
N PHE A 60 2.15 4.83 -9.73
CA PHE A 60 1.51 3.53 -9.62
C PHE A 60 1.23 2.94 -10.99
N THR A 61 1.20 1.61 -11.06
CA THR A 61 0.70 0.85 -12.21
C THR A 61 -0.21 -0.26 -11.70
N LEU A 62 -1.40 -0.38 -12.29
CA LEU A 62 -2.34 -1.44 -12.03
C LEU A 62 -2.30 -2.40 -13.23
N LYS A 63 -1.88 -3.64 -12.97
CA LYS A 63 -1.84 -4.72 -13.96
C LYS A 63 -2.92 -5.73 -13.67
N ASP A 64 -3.60 -6.23 -14.69
CA ASP A 64 -4.48 -7.38 -14.50
C ASP A 64 -3.66 -8.69 -14.34
N LEU A 65 -4.34 -9.82 -14.17
CA LEU A 65 -3.70 -11.15 -14.05
C LEU A 65 -3.05 -11.63 -15.36
N GLU A 66 -3.43 -11.11 -16.52
CA GLU A 66 -2.70 -11.31 -17.78
C GLU A 66 -1.42 -10.45 -17.86
N GLY A 67 -1.15 -9.62 -16.85
CA GLY A 67 -0.01 -8.70 -16.79
C GLY A 67 -0.21 -7.41 -17.60
N LYS A 68 -1.41 -7.19 -18.15
CA LYS A 68 -1.75 -6.02 -18.96
C LYS A 68 -1.99 -4.80 -18.08
N ASP A 69 -1.43 -3.66 -18.49
CA ASP A 69 -1.63 -2.38 -17.80
C ASP A 69 -3.07 -1.90 -17.99
N ILE A 70 -3.86 -1.94 -16.92
CA ILE A 70 -5.25 -1.49 -16.90
C ILE A 70 -5.42 -0.13 -16.21
N GLY A 71 -4.37 0.39 -15.58
CA GLY A 71 -4.31 1.72 -15.01
C GLY A 71 -2.88 2.14 -14.71
N ARG A 72 -2.58 3.43 -14.85
CA ARG A 72 -1.27 4.02 -14.50
C ARG A 72 -1.45 5.47 -14.14
N GLY A 73 -0.58 6.01 -13.28
CA GLY A 73 -0.60 7.42 -12.95
C GLY A 73 0.32 7.78 -11.80
N VAL A 74 0.15 9.02 -11.33
CA VAL A 74 0.89 9.58 -10.20
C VAL A 74 -0.07 9.77 -9.03
N VAL A 75 0.36 9.41 -7.83
CA VAL A 75 -0.39 9.56 -6.59
C VAL A 75 -0.07 10.92 -5.98
N TYR A 76 -1.09 11.76 -5.86
CA TYR A 76 -0.98 13.07 -5.22
C TYR A 76 -0.93 12.97 -3.68
N LYS A 77 -1.50 11.91 -3.11
CA LYS A 77 -1.51 11.63 -1.67
C LYS A 77 -0.64 10.42 -1.32
N PHE A 78 0.67 10.55 -1.51
CA PHE A 78 1.63 9.46 -1.28
C PHE A 78 1.53 8.85 0.13
N LYS A 79 1.22 9.66 1.15
CA LYS A 79 1.02 9.20 2.54
C LYS A 79 -0.06 8.11 2.69
N GLU A 80 -1.09 8.10 1.85
CA GLU A 80 -2.10 7.04 1.87
C GLU A 80 -1.53 5.73 1.31
N LEU A 81 -0.67 5.84 0.30
CA LEU A 81 0.03 4.72 -0.33
C LEU A 81 1.04 4.05 0.61
N GLU A 82 1.70 4.85 1.45
CA GLU A 82 2.66 4.36 2.45
C GLU A 82 1.99 3.53 3.55
N LYS A 83 0.73 3.85 3.86
CA LYS A 83 -0.07 3.22 4.91
C LYS A 83 -1.10 2.23 4.36
N ILE A 84 -0.91 1.75 3.14
CA ILE A 84 -1.78 0.72 2.58
C ILE A 84 -1.64 -0.57 3.39
N GLU A 85 -2.77 -1.07 3.83
CA GLU A 85 -2.95 -2.36 4.48
C GLU A 85 -4.09 -3.15 3.80
N GLU A 86 -4.22 -4.42 4.15
CA GLU A 86 -5.29 -5.27 3.64
C GLU A 86 -6.67 -4.72 4.04
N GLY A 87 -7.63 -4.78 3.11
CA GLY A 87 -8.95 -4.17 3.25
C GLY A 87 -8.99 -2.67 2.95
N HIS A 88 -7.84 -2.00 2.78
CA HIS A 88 -7.83 -0.58 2.45
C HIS A 88 -8.39 -0.34 1.05
N ARG A 89 -9.25 0.69 0.93
CA ARG A 89 -9.89 1.08 -0.34
C ARG A 89 -9.37 2.44 -0.78
N LEU A 90 -9.00 2.53 -2.04
CA LEU A 90 -8.41 3.73 -2.62
C LEU A 90 -8.93 3.96 -4.05
N MET A 91 -8.94 5.23 -4.46
CA MET A 91 -9.29 5.61 -5.83
C MET A 91 -8.03 5.92 -6.61
N ILE A 92 -7.83 5.17 -7.69
CA ILE A 92 -6.65 5.26 -8.54
C ILE A 92 -7.10 5.24 -10.00
N GLY A 93 -6.77 6.30 -10.76
CA GLY A 93 -7.07 6.37 -12.19
C GLY A 93 -8.55 6.21 -12.55
N GLY A 94 -9.47 6.72 -11.72
CA GLY A 94 -10.92 6.58 -11.93
C GLY A 94 -11.46 5.17 -11.67
N LYS A 95 -10.65 4.29 -11.08
CA LYS A 95 -11.06 2.98 -10.58
C LYS A 95 -11.02 3.00 -9.06
N GLU A 96 -11.92 2.26 -8.45
CA GLU A 96 -11.80 1.94 -7.03
C GLU A 96 -11.10 0.60 -6.91
N VAL A 97 -10.08 0.58 -6.06
CA VAL A 97 -9.26 -0.59 -5.77
C VAL A 97 -9.34 -0.89 -4.28
N GLU A 98 -9.47 -2.17 -3.95
CA GLU A 98 -9.43 -2.69 -2.59
C GLU A 98 -8.25 -3.64 -2.46
N VAL A 99 -7.42 -3.42 -1.44
CA VAL A 99 -6.21 -4.18 -1.23
C VAL A 99 -6.56 -5.50 -0.56
N MET A 100 -6.19 -6.60 -1.18
CA MET A 100 -6.43 -7.96 -0.69
C MET A 100 -5.22 -8.55 0.02
N GLY A 101 -4.01 -8.09 -0.31
CA GLY A 101 -2.78 -8.66 0.21
C GLY A 101 -1.53 -7.90 -0.22
N ILE A 102 -0.45 -8.05 0.53
CA ILE A 102 0.89 -7.58 0.16
C ILE A 102 1.59 -8.68 -0.64
N ILE A 103 2.23 -8.31 -1.74
CA ILE A 103 3.01 -9.22 -2.58
C ILE A 103 4.49 -8.96 -2.34
N SER A 104 5.25 -10.02 -2.07
CA SER A 104 6.71 -9.93 -1.96
C SER A 104 7.35 -9.67 -3.33
N PRO A 105 8.48 -8.95 -3.42
CA PRO A 105 9.20 -8.76 -4.68
C PRO A 105 9.54 -10.08 -5.40
N ASP A 106 9.87 -11.14 -4.67
CA ASP A 106 10.09 -12.49 -5.20
C ASP A 106 8.83 -13.10 -5.84
N ASP A 107 7.65 -12.89 -5.24
CA ASP A 107 6.38 -13.36 -5.80
C ASP A 107 5.98 -12.61 -7.06
N PHE A 108 6.28 -11.30 -7.10
CA PHE A 108 6.08 -10.50 -8.29
C PHE A 108 7.03 -10.92 -9.43
N SER A 109 8.32 -11.07 -9.12
CA SER A 109 9.34 -11.43 -10.12
C SER A 109 9.21 -12.86 -10.65
N SER A 110 8.78 -13.81 -9.80
CA SER A 110 8.43 -15.18 -10.22
C SER A 110 7.11 -15.27 -10.99
N GLY A 111 6.30 -14.21 -10.98
CA GLY A 111 4.99 -14.15 -11.65
C GLY A 111 3.87 -14.90 -10.92
N ARG A 112 4.13 -15.45 -9.72
CA ARG A 112 3.14 -16.20 -8.93
C ARG A 112 1.90 -15.37 -8.59
N CYS A 113 2.07 -14.06 -8.39
CA CYS A 113 0.95 -13.15 -8.10
C CYS A 113 -0.05 -12.96 -9.25
N PHE A 114 0.31 -13.36 -10.47
CA PHE A 114 -0.58 -13.30 -11.64
C PHE A 114 -1.38 -14.60 -11.85
N GLN A 115 -1.05 -15.66 -11.10
CA GLN A 115 -1.73 -16.95 -11.20
C GLN A 115 -3.02 -16.92 -10.37
N ARG A 116 -4.16 -16.95 -11.06
CA ARG A 116 -5.50 -16.97 -10.47
C ARG A 116 -5.67 -18.24 -9.62
N GLY A 117 -5.54 -18.12 -8.30
CA GLY A 117 -5.70 -19.24 -7.36
C GLY A 117 -4.44 -19.68 -6.59
N GLY A 118 -3.36 -18.90 -6.59
CA GLY A 118 -2.16 -19.18 -5.78
C GLY A 118 -2.31 -18.88 -4.28
N GLY A 119 -3.41 -19.32 -3.66
CA GLY A 119 -3.48 -19.37 -2.20
C GLY A 119 -2.45 -20.38 -1.70
N SER A 120 -1.43 -19.89 -1.00
CA SER A 120 -0.43 -20.66 -0.25
C SER A 120 0.36 -21.68 -1.07
N SER A 121 1.64 -21.38 -1.33
CA SER A 121 2.65 -22.43 -1.57
C SER A 121 2.78 -23.28 -0.30
N ALA A 122 1.87 -24.23 -0.11
CA ALA A 122 1.96 -25.26 0.92
C ALA A 122 1.17 -26.49 0.45
N ILE A 123 1.69 -27.18 -0.57
CA ILE A 123 2.03 -28.59 -0.40
C ILE A 123 3.25 -28.89 -1.26
N SER A 124 4.39 -29.07 -0.58
CA SER A 124 5.52 -29.79 -1.12
C SER A 124 5.00 -31.13 -1.62
N SER A 125 5.19 -31.39 -2.91
CA SER A 125 5.05 -32.72 -3.49
C SER A 125 6.19 -33.55 -2.91
N SER A 126 5.90 -34.38 -1.91
CA SER A 126 6.81 -35.44 -1.48
C SER A 126 6.20 -36.75 -1.94
N SER A 127 6.94 -37.42 -2.83
CA SER A 127 6.68 -38.76 -3.34
C SER A 127 6.66 -39.82 -2.24
#